data_AF-A0A0A1SP77-F1
#
_entry.id   AF-A0A0A1SP77-F1
#
_cell.length_a   1.000
_cell.length_b   1.000
_cell.length_c   1.000
_cell.angle_alpha   90.00
_cell.angle_beta   90.00
_cell.angle_gamma   90.00
#
_symmetry.space_group_name_H-M   'P 1'
#
loop_
_entity.id
_entity.type
_entity.pdbx_description
1 polymer ?
#
loop_
_entity_poly.entity_id
_entity_poly.type
_entity_poly.pdbx_seq_one_letter_code
_entity_poly.pdbx_strand_id
1 'polypeptide(L)'
;MAFLFTALVAGLATASPVSDLITKQALSAVPHGWELKSAAKDDHKIDLFIRLKEENQDKLEKRVIEEVPSYNDLSLYLTKYTPEIPTNTTTPITSINGGLSDPKGSGEGEANLDTQITVPLTYPINNIYWSTGGMPPFQPAGSSVNNTNEPYFEWLQYVSGQHKLPTTISISYGDDERTVPVDYARAVCFQFLKLGARGVSVFVSAGDAGPGGSDSCTVDANGKKTVKEYLPDFPASCPWVTTVGGTTHYGDDEQSEPDGGSGFSNIFTRPWYQWSDVEDYLDGLPEEFEKIKFNRRGRAYPDVSALYRGYPIYFQGKLGYSGGTSASCPTTASIFALLSDYLLSQGRPPMGFVNPWLYRRGTDGLRDLKKGHNNVCKTEPAFPSVEGWDATTGLGVPDFGKLLDLIRD
;
A
#
# COMPACT_ATOMS: atom_id res chain seq x y z
N MET A 1 65.26 -7.24 41.51
CA MET A 1 65.18 -5.86 40.99
C MET A 1 65.50 -5.94 39.50
N ALA A 2 64.70 -5.25 38.67
CA ALA A 2 64.67 -5.28 37.20
C ALA A 2 63.76 -6.35 36.56
N PHE A 3 62.54 -5.95 36.19
CA PHE A 3 61.76 -6.57 35.13
C PHE A 3 61.00 -5.49 34.33
N LEU A 4 61.21 -5.57 33.02
CA LEU A 4 60.27 -5.33 31.90
C LEU A 4 59.72 -3.91 31.67
N PHE A 5 60.27 -3.30 30.61
CA PHE A 5 59.63 -2.29 29.77
C PHE A 5 58.37 -2.88 29.10
N THR A 6 57.22 -2.22 29.28
CA THR A 6 56.00 -2.45 28.50
C THR A 6 56.08 -1.73 27.16
N ALA A 7 56.15 -2.49 26.06
CA ALA A 7 55.95 -1.99 24.71
C ALA A 7 54.45 -2.00 24.37
N LEU A 8 53.95 -0.83 23.97
CA LEU A 8 52.60 -0.57 23.49
C LEU A 8 52.45 -1.20 22.09
N VAL A 9 51.64 -2.25 21.94
CA VAL A 9 51.28 -2.80 20.62
C VAL A 9 50.00 -2.11 20.16
N ALA A 10 50.14 -1.15 19.24
CA ALA A 10 49.05 -0.63 18.44
C ALA A 10 48.70 -1.67 17.36
N GLY A 11 47.54 -2.32 17.49
CA GLY A 11 46.98 -3.17 16.44
C GLY A 11 46.51 -2.29 15.28
N LEU A 12 47.30 -2.24 14.22
CA LEU A 12 46.91 -1.69 12.93
C LEU A 12 45.81 -2.59 12.33
N ALA A 13 44.60 -2.04 12.19
CA ALA A 13 43.60 -2.61 11.30
C ALA A 13 44.14 -2.51 9.86
N THR A 14 44.61 -3.62 9.32
CA THR A 14 44.95 -3.73 7.90
C THR A 14 43.64 -3.68 7.11
N ALA A 15 43.32 -2.51 6.55
CA ALA A 15 42.32 -2.39 5.52
C ALA A 15 42.70 -3.34 4.37
N SER A 16 41.74 -4.13 3.88
CA SER A 16 41.92 -4.94 2.68
C SER A 16 42.44 -4.06 1.54
N PRO A 17 43.36 -4.57 0.69
CA PRO A 17 43.83 -3.80 -0.45
C PRO A 17 42.62 -3.46 -1.34
N VAL A 18 42.38 -2.16 -1.51
CA VAL A 18 41.43 -1.64 -2.49
C VAL A 18 41.96 -2.09 -3.85
N SER A 19 41.36 -3.14 -4.42
CA SER A 19 41.59 -3.50 -5.80
C SER A 19 41.28 -2.30 -6.69
N ASP A 20 42.00 -2.20 -7.80
CA ASP A 20 41.93 -1.07 -8.74
C ASP A 20 40.48 -0.62 -8.97
N LEU A 21 40.16 0.60 -8.53
CA LEU A 21 38.87 1.23 -8.78
C LEU A 21 38.71 1.38 -10.30
N ILE A 22 37.91 0.51 -10.90
CA ILE A 22 37.60 0.60 -12.32
C ILE A 22 36.54 1.68 -12.50
N THR A 23 36.93 2.80 -13.11
CA THR A 23 35.97 3.82 -13.53
C THR A 23 35.09 3.26 -14.64
N LYS A 24 33.82 2.98 -14.34
CA LYS A 24 32.85 2.45 -15.32
C LYS A 24 32.28 3.55 -16.22
N GLN A 25 32.06 4.73 -15.65
CA GLN A 25 31.56 5.90 -16.35
C GLN A 25 32.05 7.16 -15.65
N ALA A 26 32.59 8.09 -16.44
CA ALA A 26 32.95 9.43 -15.99
C ALA A 26 32.41 10.43 -17.00
N LEU A 27 31.85 11.53 -16.52
CA LEU A 27 31.55 12.68 -17.36
C LEU A 27 32.82 13.53 -17.45
N SER A 28 33.31 13.75 -18.67
CA SER A 28 34.49 14.59 -18.91
C SER A 28 34.19 16.09 -18.83
N ALA A 29 32.91 16.47 -18.77
CA ALA A 29 32.45 17.84 -18.67
C ALA A 29 31.08 17.94 -17.99
N VAL A 30 30.75 19.13 -17.52
CA VAL A 30 29.42 19.50 -17.02
C VAL A 30 28.39 19.33 -18.16
N PRO A 31 27.26 18.64 -17.95
CA PRO A 31 26.24 18.43 -18.98
C PRO A 31 25.76 19.75 -19.62
N HIS A 32 25.42 19.69 -20.90
CA HIS A 32 25.01 20.87 -21.66
C HIS A 32 23.80 21.58 -21.01
N GLY A 33 23.90 22.90 -20.83
CA GLY A 33 22.87 23.73 -20.18
C GLY A 33 23.08 23.99 -18.69
N TRP A 34 24.10 23.40 -18.06
CA TRP A 34 24.44 23.65 -16.66
C TRP A 34 25.61 24.63 -16.54
N GLU A 35 25.46 25.62 -15.66
CA GLU A 35 26.49 26.60 -15.33
C GLU A 35 26.84 26.48 -13.84
N LEU A 36 28.13 26.32 -13.52
CA LEU A 36 28.61 26.30 -12.13
C LEU A 36 28.44 27.69 -11.52
N LYS A 37 27.57 27.82 -10.51
CA LYS A 37 27.35 29.11 -9.81
C LYS A 37 28.25 29.32 -8.60
N SER A 38 28.53 28.27 -7.84
CA SER A 38 29.42 28.30 -6.68
C SER A 38 29.83 26.88 -6.28
N ALA A 39 30.86 26.76 -5.43
CA ALA A 39 31.11 25.52 -4.72
C ALA A 39 29.90 25.18 -3.82
N ALA A 40 29.63 23.90 -3.65
CA ALA A 40 28.70 23.44 -2.62
C ALA A 40 29.28 23.75 -1.24
N LYS A 41 28.41 24.01 -0.26
CA LYS A 41 28.84 24.18 1.14
C LYS A 41 29.37 22.86 1.70
N ASP A 42 30.26 22.93 2.68
CA ASP A 42 30.89 21.75 3.30
C ASP A 42 29.87 20.79 3.97
N ASP A 43 28.67 21.28 4.27
CA ASP A 43 27.54 20.51 4.84
C ASP A 43 26.57 19.96 3.78
N HIS A 44 26.82 20.21 2.49
CA HIS A 44 25.96 19.74 1.41
C HIS A 44 26.16 18.24 1.18
N LYS A 45 25.14 17.45 1.53
CA LYS A 45 25.13 16.00 1.32
C LYS A 45 24.37 15.65 0.05
N ILE A 46 24.98 14.81 -0.78
CA ILE A 46 24.30 14.08 -1.84
C ILE A 46 24.11 12.66 -1.32
N ASP A 47 22.87 12.26 -1.05
CA ASP A 47 22.55 10.88 -0.69
C ASP A 47 22.65 10.01 -1.95
N LEU A 48 23.77 9.30 -2.07
CA LEU A 48 24.08 8.43 -3.20
C LEU A 48 23.61 7.01 -2.90
N PHE A 49 22.52 6.59 -3.56
CA PHE A 49 22.01 5.23 -3.48
C PHE A 49 22.66 4.38 -4.58
N ILE A 50 23.68 3.59 -4.23
CA ILE A 50 24.30 2.62 -5.14
C ILE A 50 23.73 1.24 -4.81
N ARG A 51 22.84 0.70 -5.67
CA ARG A 51 22.39 -0.70 -5.57
C ARG A 51 23.32 -1.56 -6.43
N LEU A 52 23.95 -2.57 -5.82
CA LEU A 52 24.62 -3.63 -6.58
C LEU A 52 23.56 -4.58 -7.14
N LYS A 53 23.75 -5.05 -8.37
CA LYS A 53 22.95 -6.14 -8.94
C LYS A 53 23.19 -7.39 -8.10
N GLU A 54 22.17 -7.92 -7.45
CA GLU A 54 22.27 -9.22 -6.79
C GLU A 54 22.42 -10.31 -7.85
N GLU A 55 23.57 -10.98 -7.85
CA GLU A 55 23.80 -12.21 -8.62
C GLU A 55 23.14 -13.39 -7.88
N ASN A 56 22.52 -14.31 -8.63
CA ASN A 56 21.75 -15.51 -8.20
C ASN A 56 20.21 -15.40 -8.12
N GLN A 57 19.55 -14.52 -8.89
CA GLN A 57 18.08 -14.55 -9.05
C GLN A 57 17.55 -15.91 -9.53
N ASP A 58 18.26 -16.58 -10.45
CA ASP A 58 17.84 -17.84 -11.08
C ASP A 58 17.69 -19.02 -10.08
N LYS A 59 18.26 -18.92 -8.87
CA LYS A 59 18.21 -19.98 -7.84
C LYS A 59 17.22 -19.70 -6.72
N LEU A 60 16.49 -18.59 -6.81
CA LEU A 60 15.46 -18.17 -5.87
C LEU A 60 14.06 -18.19 -6.54
N GLU A 61 13.94 -18.77 -7.74
CA GLU A 61 12.66 -19.06 -8.40
C GLU A 61 11.96 -20.26 -7.74
N LYS A 62 11.45 -20.05 -6.52
CA LYS A 62 10.30 -20.79 -6.01
C LYS A 62 9.82 -20.13 -4.72
N ARG A 63 8.73 -19.37 -4.87
CA ARG A 63 7.90 -18.69 -3.86
C ARG A 63 8.17 -17.19 -3.74
N VAL A 64 7.52 -16.40 -4.59
CA VAL A 64 6.78 -15.17 -4.22
C VAL A 64 5.56 -15.08 -5.16
N ILE A 65 4.51 -14.41 -4.71
CA ILE A 65 3.13 -14.42 -5.22
C ILE A 65 3.06 -13.84 -6.65
N GLU A 66 2.80 -14.67 -7.65
CA GLU A 66 2.69 -14.25 -9.06
C GLU A 66 1.28 -14.54 -9.60
N GLU A 67 0.27 -13.92 -8.99
CA GLU A 67 -1.11 -14.20 -9.38
C GLU A 67 -1.48 -13.58 -10.73
N VAL A 68 -2.26 -14.31 -11.53
CA VAL A 68 -2.84 -13.83 -12.81
C VAL A 68 -4.35 -14.09 -12.86
N PRO A 69 -5.14 -13.14 -13.38
CA PRO A 69 -6.59 -13.31 -13.47
C PRO A 69 -6.98 -14.30 -14.58
N SER A 70 -8.05 -15.05 -14.36
CA SER A 70 -8.64 -15.99 -15.32
C SER A 70 -9.71 -15.29 -16.16
N TYR A 71 -9.48 -15.22 -17.48
CA TYR A 71 -10.48 -14.67 -18.40
C TYR A 71 -11.76 -15.52 -18.43
N ASN A 72 -11.65 -16.83 -18.18
CA ASN A 72 -12.82 -17.70 -18.13
C ASN A 72 -13.66 -17.42 -16.88
N ASP A 73 -13.03 -17.22 -15.73
CA ASP A 73 -13.75 -16.90 -14.49
C ASP A 73 -14.40 -15.52 -14.57
N LEU A 74 -13.71 -14.52 -15.13
CA LEU A 74 -14.30 -13.22 -15.42
C LEU A 74 -15.51 -13.35 -16.37
N SER A 75 -15.41 -14.15 -17.43
CA SER A 75 -16.51 -14.40 -18.36
C SER A 75 -17.74 -14.99 -17.66
N LEU A 76 -17.53 -15.95 -16.75
CA LEU A 76 -18.60 -16.54 -15.93
C LEU A 76 -19.21 -15.52 -14.96
N TYR A 77 -18.39 -14.68 -14.34
CA TYR A 77 -18.85 -13.60 -13.49
C TYR A 77 -19.75 -12.62 -14.26
N LEU A 78 -19.26 -12.11 -15.40
CA LEU A 78 -20.00 -11.15 -16.23
C LEU A 78 -21.32 -11.75 -16.73
N THR A 79 -21.30 -13.02 -17.17
CA THR A 79 -22.51 -13.75 -17.59
C THR A 79 -23.58 -13.76 -16.49
N LYS A 80 -23.18 -13.91 -15.23
CA LYS A 80 -24.11 -14.05 -14.11
C LYS A 80 -24.58 -12.70 -13.55
N TYR A 81 -23.68 -11.75 -13.37
CA TYR A 81 -23.94 -10.53 -12.59
C TYR A 81 -24.14 -9.28 -13.46
N THR A 82 -23.62 -9.25 -14.68
CA THR A 82 -23.68 -8.10 -15.59
C THR A 82 -23.90 -8.55 -17.03
N PRO A 83 -25.04 -9.19 -17.36
CA PRO A 83 -25.28 -9.81 -18.67
C PRO A 83 -25.27 -8.81 -19.85
N GLU A 84 -25.35 -7.52 -19.57
CA GLU A 84 -25.19 -6.43 -20.53
C GLU A 84 -23.74 -6.18 -20.98
N ILE A 85 -22.75 -6.63 -20.21
CA ILE A 85 -21.33 -6.53 -20.54
C ILE A 85 -20.95 -7.73 -21.42
N PRO A 86 -20.28 -7.53 -22.58
CA PRO A 86 -19.84 -8.64 -23.42
C PRO A 86 -18.98 -9.64 -22.65
N THR A 87 -19.30 -10.92 -22.71
CA THR A 87 -18.62 -11.98 -21.96
C THR A 87 -17.18 -12.25 -22.41
N ASN A 88 -16.79 -11.68 -23.55
CA ASN A 88 -15.41 -11.65 -24.04
C ASN A 88 -14.63 -10.40 -23.61
N THR A 89 -15.18 -9.58 -22.70
CA THR A 89 -14.44 -8.49 -22.05
C THR A 89 -13.31 -9.08 -21.21
N THR A 90 -12.09 -8.56 -21.39
CA THR A 90 -10.89 -9.05 -20.72
C THR A 90 -10.07 -7.88 -20.16
N THR A 91 -9.12 -8.22 -19.30
CA THR A 91 -8.16 -7.29 -18.70
C THR A 91 -6.76 -7.66 -19.18
N PRO A 92 -6.14 -6.90 -20.11
CA PRO A 92 -4.79 -7.19 -20.57
C PRO A 92 -3.80 -7.33 -19.41
N ILE A 93 -3.07 -8.44 -19.39
CA ILE A 93 -2.03 -8.72 -18.39
C ILE A 93 -0.68 -8.25 -18.93
N THR A 94 -0.01 -7.40 -18.16
CA THR A 94 1.35 -6.92 -18.46
C THR A 94 2.31 -7.50 -17.43
N SER A 95 3.26 -8.30 -17.90
CA SER A 95 4.37 -8.82 -17.09
C SER A 95 5.44 -7.75 -16.88
N ILE A 96 5.86 -7.58 -15.64
CA ILE A 96 6.95 -6.70 -15.22
C ILE A 96 7.96 -7.55 -14.45
N ASN A 97 9.25 -7.36 -14.74
CA ASN A 97 10.34 -8.04 -14.03
C ASN A 97 10.17 -9.57 -13.93
N GLY A 98 9.66 -10.20 -14.99
CA GLY A 98 9.47 -11.66 -15.05
C GLY A 98 8.16 -12.19 -14.45
N GLY A 99 7.24 -11.33 -14.02
CA GLY A 99 5.95 -11.76 -13.46
C GLY A 99 5.10 -12.59 -14.45
N LEU A 100 4.20 -13.42 -13.94
CA LEU A 100 3.38 -14.30 -14.78
C LEU A 100 2.44 -13.52 -15.71
N SER A 101 2.20 -14.07 -16.89
CA SER A 101 1.35 -13.42 -17.91
C SER A 101 0.37 -14.35 -18.59
N ASP A 102 0.25 -15.61 -18.16
CA ASP A 102 -0.66 -16.56 -18.79
C ASP A 102 -2.07 -16.47 -18.17
N PRO A 103 -3.05 -15.84 -18.85
CA PRO A 103 -4.43 -15.74 -18.35
C PRO A 103 -5.17 -17.09 -18.36
N LYS A 104 -4.53 -18.16 -18.87
CA LYS A 104 -5.03 -19.54 -18.81
C LYS A 104 -4.52 -20.32 -17.60
N GLY A 105 -3.72 -19.68 -16.73
CA GLY A 105 -3.53 -20.14 -15.36
C GLY A 105 -4.87 -20.30 -14.65
N SER A 106 -4.91 -21.01 -13.53
CA SER A 106 -6.15 -21.37 -12.83
C SER A 106 -7.01 -20.19 -12.34
N GLY A 107 -6.55 -18.95 -12.52
CA GLY A 107 -6.99 -17.80 -11.75
C GLY A 107 -6.51 -17.98 -10.32
N GLU A 108 -5.59 -17.13 -9.87
CA GLU A 108 -5.19 -17.12 -8.45
C GLU A 108 -6.07 -16.10 -7.69
N GLY A 109 -6.31 -16.34 -6.41
CA GLY A 109 -7.51 -15.88 -5.70
C GLY A 109 -7.71 -14.36 -5.67
N GLU A 110 -6.63 -13.62 -5.42
CA GLU A 110 -6.59 -12.16 -5.33
C GLU A 110 -6.72 -11.52 -6.71
N ALA A 111 -5.97 -12.01 -7.70
CA ALA A 111 -6.05 -11.49 -9.07
C ALA A 111 -7.46 -11.63 -9.69
N ASN A 112 -8.13 -12.75 -9.40
CA ASN A 112 -9.52 -12.98 -9.80
C ASN A 112 -10.48 -12.04 -9.09
N LEU A 113 -10.30 -11.82 -7.78
CA LEU A 113 -11.14 -10.92 -6.98
C LEU A 113 -11.07 -9.49 -7.53
N ASP A 114 -9.87 -8.95 -7.70
CA ASP A 114 -9.65 -7.58 -8.18
C ASP A 114 -10.31 -7.34 -9.54
N THR A 115 -10.09 -8.25 -10.50
CA THR A 115 -10.60 -8.08 -11.87
C THR A 115 -12.11 -8.30 -11.97
N GLN A 116 -12.69 -9.21 -11.19
CA GLN A 116 -14.13 -9.43 -11.14
C GLN A 116 -14.90 -8.33 -10.40
N ILE A 117 -14.21 -7.49 -9.61
CA ILE A 117 -14.78 -6.27 -9.03
C ILE A 117 -14.64 -5.09 -10.02
N THR A 118 -13.42 -4.80 -10.47
CA THR A 118 -13.12 -3.57 -11.21
C THR A 118 -13.75 -3.53 -12.60
N VAL A 119 -13.67 -4.61 -13.36
CA VAL A 119 -14.18 -4.66 -14.76
C VAL A 119 -15.67 -4.33 -14.83
N PRO A 120 -16.58 -5.00 -14.10
CA PRO A 120 -18.00 -4.69 -14.19
C PRO A 120 -18.36 -3.31 -13.64
N LEU A 121 -17.67 -2.83 -12.60
CA LEU A 121 -17.97 -1.52 -12.00
C LEU A 121 -17.54 -0.35 -12.89
N THR A 122 -16.52 -0.52 -13.71
CA THR A 122 -15.91 0.57 -14.50
C THR A 122 -16.14 0.45 -16.00
N TYR A 123 -16.80 -0.59 -16.48
CA TYR A 123 -17.03 -0.79 -17.91
C TYR A 123 -17.68 0.44 -18.59
N PRO A 124 -17.20 0.91 -19.76
CA PRO A 124 -16.17 0.32 -20.63
C PRO A 124 -14.74 0.88 -20.44
N ILE A 125 -14.40 1.42 -19.26
CA ILE A 125 -13.03 1.87 -18.96
C ILE A 125 -12.07 0.67 -19.10
N ASN A 126 -10.97 0.90 -19.81
CA ASN A 126 -9.97 -0.14 -20.06
C ASN A 126 -9.21 -0.47 -18.76
N ASN A 127 -9.46 -1.65 -18.20
CA ASN A 127 -8.74 -2.18 -17.06
C ASN A 127 -7.45 -2.85 -17.53
N ILE A 128 -6.35 -2.70 -16.79
CA ILE A 128 -5.05 -3.33 -17.08
C ILE A 128 -4.58 -4.00 -15.79
N TYR A 129 -4.10 -5.25 -15.89
CA TYR A 129 -3.53 -5.98 -14.76
C TYR A 129 -2.01 -6.04 -14.91
N TRP A 130 -1.29 -5.72 -13.84
CA TRP A 130 0.17 -5.82 -13.79
C TRP A 130 0.58 -6.95 -12.87
N SER A 131 1.29 -7.93 -13.42
CA SER A 131 1.97 -8.97 -12.63
C SER A 131 3.45 -8.63 -12.56
N THR A 132 3.98 -8.48 -11.34
CA THR A 132 5.36 -8.06 -11.12
C THR A 132 6.12 -9.17 -10.41
N GLY A 133 7.15 -9.71 -11.05
CA GLY A 133 8.05 -10.66 -10.45
C GLY A 133 9.17 -9.98 -9.67
N GLY A 134 9.92 -10.77 -8.91
CA GLY A 134 11.12 -10.35 -8.19
C GLY A 134 10.99 -10.37 -6.68
N MET A 135 12.11 -10.10 -6.01
CA MET A 135 12.20 -10.05 -4.55
C MET A 135 12.82 -8.71 -4.13
N PRO A 136 12.10 -7.87 -3.39
CA PRO A 136 12.64 -6.61 -2.88
C PRO A 136 13.54 -6.86 -1.65
N PRO A 137 14.25 -5.82 -1.18
CA PRO A 137 14.96 -5.87 0.10
C PRO A 137 14.03 -6.22 1.27
N PHE A 138 14.58 -6.95 2.24
CA PHE A 138 13.86 -7.46 3.40
C PHE A 138 14.74 -7.44 4.64
N GLN A 139 14.15 -7.10 5.78
CA GLN A 139 14.75 -7.26 7.09
C GLN A 139 13.84 -8.14 7.96
N PRO A 140 14.33 -9.23 8.58
CA PRO A 140 13.49 -10.06 9.45
C PRO A 140 12.95 -9.27 10.64
N ALA A 141 11.67 -9.45 10.97
CA ALA A 141 11.03 -8.82 12.12
C ALA A 141 10.01 -9.76 12.78
N GLY A 142 10.16 -10.00 14.09
CA GLY A 142 9.24 -10.84 14.86
C GLY A 142 9.12 -12.27 14.28
N SER A 143 7.90 -12.67 13.92
CA SER A 143 7.63 -13.98 13.30
C SER A 143 7.90 -14.02 11.79
N SER A 144 8.09 -12.86 11.14
CA SER A 144 8.40 -12.75 9.72
C SER A 144 9.89 -12.96 9.47
N VAL A 145 10.26 -14.20 9.15
CA VAL A 145 11.66 -14.62 8.90
C VAL A 145 11.99 -14.91 7.44
N ASN A 146 10.96 -15.05 6.60
CA ASN A 146 11.11 -15.23 5.15
C ASN A 146 10.69 -13.95 4.44
N ASN A 147 11.38 -13.64 3.33
CA ASN A 147 11.02 -12.48 2.53
C ASN A 147 9.73 -12.77 1.76
N THR A 148 8.66 -12.10 2.16
CA THR A 148 7.37 -12.05 1.47
C THR A 148 7.06 -10.64 0.99
N ASN A 149 8.05 -9.73 1.05
CA ASN A 149 7.82 -8.34 0.70
C ASN A 149 7.55 -8.20 -0.81
N GLU A 150 6.74 -7.23 -1.19
CA GLU A 150 6.33 -7.05 -2.58
C GLU A 150 7.29 -6.15 -3.40
N PRO A 151 7.58 -6.48 -4.68
CA PRO A 151 8.51 -5.75 -5.53
C PRO A 151 7.94 -4.43 -6.10
N TYR A 152 7.40 -3.58 -5.22
CA TYR A 152 6.80 -2.29 -5.58
C TYR A 152 7.73 -1.40 -6.39
N PHE A 153 9.03 -1.39 -6.10
CA PHE A 153 9.95 -0.48 -6.77
C PHE A 153 10.11 -0.82 -8.25
N GLU A 154 10.22 -2.10 -8.59
CA GLU A 154 10.31 -2.61 -9.95
C GLU A 154 9.04 -2.27 -10.75
N TRP A 155 7.86 -2.48 -10.14
CA TRP A 155 6.58 -2.07 -10.71
C TRP A 155 6.50 -0.54 -10.92
N LEU A 156 6.81 0.26 -9.90
CA LEU A 156 6.74 1.72 -9.96
C LEU A 156 7.71 2.32 -10.96
N GLN A 157 8.90 1.73 -11.14
CA GLN A 157 9.84 2.13 -12.17
C GLN A 157 9.25 1.93 -13.57
N TYR A 158 8.63 0.77 -13.82
CA TYR A 158 7.97 0.49 -15.09
C TYR A 158 6.81 1.47 -15.36
N VAL A 159 5.90 1.62 -14.39
CA VAL A 159 4.72 2.49 -14.54
C VAL A 159 5.13 3.95 -14.71
N SER A 160 6.05 4.44 -13.88
CA SER A 160 6.54 5.82 -13.98
C SER A 160 7.26 6.12 -15.29
N GLY A 161 7.79 5.10 -15.98
CA GLY A 161 8.38 5.23 -17.32
C GLY A 161 7.35 5.36 -18.45
N GLN A 162 6.08 5.05 -18.22
CA GLN A 162 5.06 5.10 -19.27
C GLN A 162 4.65 6.54 -19.61
N HIS A 163 4.45 6.82 -20.90
CA HIS A 163 3.94 8.11 -21.36
C HIS A 163 2.46 8.31 -21.05
N LYS A 164 1.65 7.25 -21.21
CA LYS A 164 0.23 7.23 -20.87
C LYS A 164 0.07 6.42 -19.59
N LEU A 165 -0.53 7.03 -18.57
CA LEU A 165 -0.81 6.40 -17.29
C LEU A 165 -2.32 6.15 -17.16
N PRO A 166 -2.75 5.10 -16.44
CA PRO A 166 -4.12 5.05 -15.96
C PRO A 166 -4.36 6.21 -14.97
N THR A 167 -5.61 6.66 -14.85
CA THR A 167 -5.99 7.70 -13.89
C THR A 167 -6.08 7.17 -12.46
N THR A 168 -6.29 5.86 -12.31
CA THR A 168 -6.51 5.19 -11.03
C THR A 168 -5.81 3.84 -11.02
N ILE A 169 -5.21 3.49 -9.89
CA ILE A 169 -4.52 2.23 -9.62
C ILE A 169 -5.04 1.67 -8.30
N SER A 170 -5.33 0.37 -8.27
CA SER A 170 -5.66 -0.39 -7.06
C SER A 170 -4.54 -1.37 -6.75
N ILE A 171 -4.15 -1.48 -5.48
CA ILE A 171 -3.13 -2.41 -4.98
C ILE A 171 -3.74 -3.15 -3.79
N SER A 172 -3.80 -4.48 -3.88
CA SER A 172 -4.38 -5.36 -2.85
C SER A 172 -3.31 -6.16 -2.08
N TYR A 173 -2.03 -5.79 -2.25
CA TYR A 173 -0.89 -6.42 -1.58
C TYR A 173 -0.24 -5.48 -0.56
N GLY A 174 0.43 -6.07 0.44
CA GLY A 174 1.05 -5.33 1.54
C GLY A 174 1.98 -6.20 2.40
N ASP A 175 2.86 -5.52 3.12
CA ASP A 175 3.93 -6.08 3.93
C ASP A 175 3.86 -5.51 5.35
N ASP A 176 4.33 -6.25 6.35
CA ASP A 176 4.60 -5.67 7.67
C ASP A 176 5.63 -4.53 7.51
N GLU A 177 5.30 -3.30 7.90
CA GLU A 177 6.19 -2.15 7.70
C GLU A 177 7.57 -2.38 8.33
N ARG A 178 7.66 -3.20 9.39
CA ARG A 178 8.93 -3.54 10.05
C ARG A 178 9.81 -4.42 9.18
N THR A 179 9.27 -5.21 8.26
CA THR A 179 10.07 -6.07 7.38
C THR A 179 10.63 -5.33 6.17
N VAL A 180 10.15 -4.12 5.91
CA VAL A 180 10.56 -3.27 4.80
C VAL A 180 11.69 -2.33 5.23
N PRO A 181 12.89 -2.40 4.61
CA PRO A 181 13.96 -1.45 4.89
C PRO A 181 13.53 0.01 4.66
N VAL A 182 13.90 0.89 5.58
CA VAL A 182 13.41 2.29 5.63
C VAL A 182 13.76 3.08 4.38
N ASP A 183 14.93 2.86 3.80
CA ASP A 183 15.38 3.47 2.55
C ASP A 183 14.55 3.01 1.36
N TYR A 184 14.25 1.71 1.26
CA TYR A 184 13.35 1.16 0.25
C TYR A 184 11.93 1.71 0.39
N ALA A 185 11.35 1.69 1.59
CA ALA A 185 10.02 2.23 1.86
C ALA A 185 9.90 3.70 1.42
N ARG A 186 10.91 4.53 1.76
CA ARG A 186 10.97 5.93 1.33
C ARG A 186 11.10 6.06 -0.19
N ALA A 187 11.96 5.27 -0.82
CA ALA A 187 12.15 5.29 -2.27
C ALA A 187 10.84 4.95 -3.02
N VAL A 188 10.13 3.91 -2.57
CA VAL A 188 8.81 3.52 -3.09
C VAL A 188 7.78 4.64 -2.88
N CYS A 189 7.69 5.20 -1.67
CA CYS A 189 6.79 6.32 -1.39
C CYS A 189 7.06 7.57 -2.26
N PHE A 190 8.33 7.87 -2.55
CA PHE A 190 8.65 8.94 -3.49
C PHE A 190 8.20 8.66 -4.92
N GLN A 191 8.12 7.40 -5.35
CA GLN A 191 7.53 7.08 -6.65
C GLN A 191 6.00 7.23 -6.62
N PHE A 192 5.32 6.84 -5.53
CA PHE A 192 3.89 7.13 -5.36
C PHE A 192 3.59 8.63 -5.43
N LEU A 193 4.40 9.46 -4.77
CA LEU A 193 4.32 10.93 -4.89
C LEU A 193 4.43 11.39 -6.35
N LYS A 194 5.39 10.85 -7.12
CA LYS A 194 5.57 11.20 -8.53
C LYS A 194 4.38 10.79 -9.38
N LEU A 195 3.80 9.61 -9.14
CA LEU A 195 2.57 9.18 -9.82
C LEU A 195 1.39 10.10 -9.49
N GLY A 196 1.22 10.45 -8.21
CA GLY A 196 0.22 11.43 -7.76
C GLY A 196 0.37 12.78 -8.46
N ALA A 197 1.60 13.29 -8.57
CA ALA A 197 1.92 14.53 -9.28
C ALA A 197 1.65 14.45 -10.79
N ARG A 198 1.62 13.24 -11.37
CA ARG A 198 1.25 12.99 -12.76
C ARG A 198 -0.26 12.75 -12.95
N GLY A 199 -1.07 12.97 -11.92
CA GLY A 199 -2.53 12.87 -11.99
C GLY A 199 -3.07 11.44 -11.81
N VAL A 200 -2.31 10.56 -11.16
CA VAL A 200 -2.76 9.19 -10.83
C VAL A 200 -3.23 9.09 -9.39
N SER A 201 -4.43 8.54 -9.20
CA SER A 201 -4.95 8.15 -7.88
C SER A 201 -4.46 6.74 -7.56
N VAL A 202 -3.79 6.53 -6.44
CA VAL A 202 -3.28 5.21 -6.04
C VAL A 202 -3.97 4.78 -4.76
N PHE A 203 -4.71 3.67 -4.83
CA PHE A 203 -5.41 3.06 -3.71
C PHE A 203 -4.68 1.80 -3.25
N VAL A 204 -4.60 1.60 -1.94
CA VAL A 204 -3.90 0.47 -1.30
C VAL A 204 -4.80 -0.15 -0.23
N SER A 205 -4.90 -1.47 -0.18
CA SER A 205 -5.61 -2.19 0.89
C SER A 205 -4.94 -1.93 2.26
N ALA A 206 -5.74 -1.75 3.31
CA ALA A 206 -5.22 -1.44 4.65
C ALA A 206 -4.64 -2.67 5.39
N GLY A 207 -4.89 -3.88 4.89
CA GLY A 207 -4.55 -5.13 5.56
C GLY A 207 -5.76 -5.79 6.25
N ASP A 208 -5.59 -7.04 6.67
CA ASP A 208 -6.67 -7.93 7.12
C ASP A 208 -6.43 -8.48 8.54
N ALA A 209 -5.59 -7.79 9.31
CA ALA A 209 -5.18 -8.18 10.65
C ALA A 209 -5.33 -7.04 11.67
N GLY A 210 -6.27 -6.10 11.44
CA GLY A 210 -6.41 -4.91 12.27
C GLY A 210 -5.12 -4.09 12.34
N PRO A 211 -4.77 -3.50 13.50
CA PRO A 211 -3.50 -2.79 13.69
C PRO A 211 -2.31 -3.71 13.99
N GLY A 212 -2.34 -4.94 13.50
CA GLY A 212 -1.21 -5.86 13.50
C GLY A 212 -1.56 -7.31 13.86
N GLY A 213 -0.70 -8.23 13.41
CA GLY A 213 -0.88 -9.67 13.61
C GLY A 213 -0.56 -10.17 15.02
N SER A 214 -0.22 -11.45 15.13
CA SER A 214 0.11 -12.10 16.43
C SER A 214 1.30 -11.47 17.16
N ASP A 215 2.20 -10.82 16.41
CA ASP A 215 3.38 -10.15 16.96
C ASP A 215 3.04 -8.91 17.80
N SER A 216 1.82 -8.38 17.67
CA SER A 216 1.28 -7.27 18.48
C SER A 216 0.97 -7.67 19.93
N CYS A 217 1.11 -8.95 20.26
CA CYS A 217 0.53 -9.55 21.46
C CYS A 217 1.57 -10.26 22.31
N THR A 218 1.34 -10.29 23.62
CA THR A 218 1.96 -11.25 24.53
C THR A 218 0.91 -12.24 25.02
N VAL A 219 1.32 -13.49 25.25
CA VAL A 219 0.46 -14.53 25.85
C VAL A 219 1.09 -14.93 27.17
N ASP A 220 0.34 -14.82 28.26
CA ASP A 220 0.81 -15.25 29.58
C ASP A 220 0.71 -16.79 29.75
N ALA A 221 1.22 -17.29 30.87
CA ALA A 221 1.21 -18.73 31.18
C ALA A 221 -0.20 -19.34 31.28
N ASN A 222 -1.24 -18.52 31.45
CA ASN A 222 -2.64 -18.93 31.52
C ASN A 222 -3.35 -18.80 30.17
N GLY A 223 -2.64 -18.40 29.11
CA GLY A 223 -3.20 -18.19 27.78
C GLY A 223 -3.90 -16.84 27.61
N LYS A 224 -3.83 -15.93 28.59
CA LYS A 224 -4.39 -14.58 28.45
C LYS A 224 -3.54 -13.79 27.47
N LYS A 225 -4.19 -13.23 26.46
CA LYS A 225 -3.56 -12.31 25.50
C LYS A 225 -3.57 -10.89 26.05
N THR A 226 -2.53 -10.13 25.74
CA THR A 226 -2.47 -8.70 26.02
C THR A 226 -1.80 -8.01 24.85
N VAL A 227 -2.41 -6.93 24.39
CA VAL A 227 -1.88 -6.09 23.32
C VAL A 227 -0.71 -5.28 23.88
N LYS A 228 0.45 -5.37 23.25
CA LYS A 228 1.66 -4.63 23.66
C LYS A 228 2.02 -3.50 22.70
N GLU A 229 1.79 -3.69 21.41
CA GLU A 229 2.14 -2.73 20.37
C GLU A 229 1.26 -2.91 19.14
N TYR A 230 1.10 -1.84 18.36
CA TYR A 230 0.49 -1.90 17.03
C TYR A 230 1.55 -1.82 15.94
N LEU A 231 1.31 -2.59 14.88
CA LEU A 231 2.26 -2.90 13.82
C LEU A 231 1.61 -2.54 12.48
N PRO A 232 1.95 -1.37 11.89
CA PRO A 232 1.39 -0.94 10.63
C PRO A 232 1.96 -1.73 9.45
N ASP A 233 1.23 -1.69 8.34
CA ASP A 233 1.58 -2.31 7.06
C ASP A 233 2.06 -1.27 6.04
N PHE A 234 2.86 -1.72 5.08
CA PHE A 234 3.37 -0.97 3.95
C PHE A 234 2.86 -1.61 2.64
N PRO A 235 2.40 -0.85 1.63
CA PRO A 235 2.47 0.60 1.47
C PRO A 235 1.28 1.35 2.07
N ALA A 236 0.38 0.69 2.80
CA ALA A 236 -0.75 1.32 3.49
C ALA A 236 -0.33 2.53 4.36
N SER A 237 0.84 2.45 5.00
CA SER A 237 1.43 3.52 5.81
C SER A 237 2.03 4.69 5.00
N CYS A 238 2.13 4.59 3.68
CA CYS A 238 2.67 5.64 2.82
C CYS A 238 1.74 6.87 2.79
N PRO A 239 2.25 8.11 2.90
CA PRO A 239 1.42 9.32 2.87
C PRO A 239 1.03 9.79 1.45
N TRP A 240 1.37 9.02 0.41
CA TRP A 240 1.13 9.38 -0.99
C TRP A 240 0.21 8.39 -1.72
N VAL A 241 -0.49 7.56 -0.93
CA VAL A 241 -1.51 6.62 -1.38
C VAL A 241 -2.77 6.83 -0.55
N THR A 242 -3.91 6.42 -1.09
CA THR A 242 -5.19 6.40 -0.39
C THR A 242 -5.43 4.99 0.14
N THR A 243 -5.36 4.82 1.44
CA THR A 243 -5.46 3.51 2.08
C THR A 243 -6.92 3.19 2.36
N VAL A 244 -7.37 2.01 1.94
CA VAL A 244 -8.76 1.57 1.98
C VAL A 244 -8.94 0.47 3.03
N GLY A 245 -9.69 0.79 4.07
CA GLY A 245 -10.06 -0.16 5.13
C GLY A 245 -11.35 -0.92 4.84
N GLY A 246 -11.79 -1.69 5.84
CA GLY A 246 -12.92 -2.60 5.73
C GLY A 246 -14.14 -2.19 6.55
N THR A 247 -15.32 -2.39 5.98
CA THR A 247 -16.61 -2.28 6.68
C THR A 247 -17.38 -3.58 6.63
N THR A 248 -18.33 -3.74 7.54
CA THR A 248 -19.19 -4.92 7.63
C THR A 248 -20.63 -4.49 7.88
N HIS A 249 -21.58 -5.41 7.64
CA HIS A 249 -23.01 -5.11 7.55
C HIS A 249 -23.33 -4.09 6.44
N TYR A 250 -24.54 -3.52 6.45
CA TYR A 250 -25.05 -2.65 5.39
C TYR A 250 -26.06 -1.64 5.93
N GLY A 251 -26.25 -0.53 5.22
CA GLY A 251 -27.26 0.48 5.56
C GLY A 251 -26.97 1.16 6.89
N ASP A 252 -28.00 1.32 7.72
CA ASP A 252 -27.90 2.00 9.03
C ASP A 252 -27.12 1.18 10.08
N ASP A 253 -26.92 -0.11 9.82
CA ASP A 253 -26.17 -1.05 10.67
C ASP A 253 -24.72 -1.25 10.20
N GLU A 254 -24.30 -0.59 9.11
CA GLU A 254 -22.91 -0.66 8.66
C GLU A 254 -21.96 -0.08 9.70
N GLN A 255 -20.84 -0.76 9.89
CA GLN A 255 -19.86 -0.47 10.94
C GLN A 255 -18.46 -0.94 10.52
N SER A 256 -17.44 -0.62 11.30
CA SER A 256 -16.08 -1.11 11.03
C SER A 256 -16.01 -2.64 11.02
N GLU A 257 -15.24 -3.19 10.10
CA GLU A 257 -14.93 -4.63 10.11
C GLU A 257 -13.89 -4.94 11.22
N PRO A 258 -14.15 -5.96 12.07
CA PRO A 258 -13.19 -6.39 13.10
C PRO A 258 -11.80 -6.74 12.58
N ASP A 259 -11.68 -7.37 11.40
CA ASP A 259 -10.37 -7.71 10.82
C ASP A 259 -9.76 -6.57 9.97
N GLY A 260 -10.49 -5.46 9.79
CA GLY A 260 -10.08 -4.35 8.92
C GLY A 260 -8.78 -3.66 9.38
N GLY A 261 -7.79 -3.66 8.50
CA GLY A 261 -6.46 -3.13 8.75
C GLY A 261 -6.43 -1.65 9.11
N SER A 262 -5.48 -1.29 9.97
CA SER A 262 -5.26 0.10 10.39
C SER A 262 -3.85 0.27 10.91
N GLY A 263 -3.43 1.50 11.14
CA GLY A 263 -2.17 1.71 11.83
C GLY A 263 -1.66 3.12 11.82
N PHE A 264 -0.59 3.31 12.57
CA PHE A 264 0.18 4.55 12.61
C PHE A 264 1.62 4.22 12.25
N SER A 265 2.08 4.73 11.11
CA SER A 265 3.41 4.44 10.55
C SER A 265 4.54 4.72 11.54
N ASN A 266 5.50 3.81 11.63
CA ASN A 266 6.77 4.02 12.33
C ASN A 266 7.83 4.69 11.43
N ILE A 267 7.62 4.74 10.12
CA ILE A 267 8.56 5.31 9.12
C ILE A 267 8.18 6.73 8.71
N PHE A 268 6.91 6.95 8.41
CA PHE A 268 6.39 8.17 7.81
C PHE A 268 5.69 9.03 8.86
N THR A 269 6.11 10.29 8.96
CA THR A 269 5.45 11.28 9.81
C THR A 269 4.05 11.61 9.30
N ARG A 270 3.14 11.94 10.22
CA ARG A 270 1.79 12.36 9.88
C ARG A 270 1.81 13.50 8.85
N PRO A 271 1.16 13.34 7.70
CA PRO A 271 1.09 14.38 6.70
C PRO A 271 0.13 15.49 7.12
N TRP A 272 0.35 16.69 6.58
CA TRP A 272 -0.40 17.90 6.96
C TRP A 272 -1.90 17.79 6.70
N TYR A 273 -2.32 17.02 5.69
CA TYR A 273 -3.73 16.94 5.30
C TYR A 273 -4.60 16.17 6.28
N GLN A 274 -4.01 15.33 7.15
CA GLN A 274 -4.75 14.55 8.15
C GLN A 274 -4.42 14.99 9.59
N TRP A 275 -3.75 16.14 9.75
CA TRP A 275 -3.23 16.53 11.06
C TRP A 275 -4.35 16.77 12.07
N SER A 276 -5.36 17.56 11.70
CA SER A 276 -6.47 17.89 12.60
C SER A 276 -7.25 16.65 12.99
N ASP A 277 -7.70 15.89 11.98
CA ASP A 277 -8.57 14.73 12.18
C ASP A 277 -7.93 13.65 13.06
N VAL A 278 -6.62 13.40 12.87
CA VAL A 278 -5.90 12.41 13.68
C VAL A 278 -5.62 12.93 15.08
N GLU A 279 -5.32 14.22 15.28
CA GLU A 279 -5.15 14.76 16.64
C GLU A 279 -6.47 14.68 17.41
N ASP A 280 -7.59 15.08 16.80
CA ASP A 280 -8.92 15.00 17.41
C ASP A 280 -9.26 13.55 17.81
N TYR A 281 -8.95 12.58 16.95
CA TYR A 281 -9.11 11.16 17.27
C TYR A 281 -8.22 10.71 18.44
N LEU A 282 -6.93 11.07 18.40
CA LEU A 282 -5.95 10.68 19.41
C LEU A 282 -6.27 11.26 20.79
N ASP A 283 -6.84 12.46 20.85
CA ASP A 283 -7.29 13.13 22.08
C ASP A 283 -8.57 12.49 22.64
N GLY A 284 -9.40 11.90 21.77
CA GLY A 284 -10.60 11.15 22.13
C GLY A 284 -10.34 9.70 22.57
N LEU A 285 -9.12 9.18 22.41
CA LEU A 285 -8.81 7.80 22.79
C LEU A 285 -8.83 7.60 24.31
N PRO A 286 -9.38 6.48 24.80
CA PRO A 286 -9.33 6.11 26.21
C PRO A 286 -7.90 5.97 26.78
N GLU A 287 -7.74 6.16 28.09
CA GLU A 287 -6.45 6.11 28.80
C GLU A 287 -5.74 4.74 28.65
N GLU A 288 -6.46 3.64 28.42
CA GLU A 288 -5.85 2.34 28.17
C GLU A 288 -4.92 2.32 26.94
N PHE A 289 -5.13 3.20 25.96
CA PHE A 289 -4.26 3.31 24.79
C PHE A 289 -2.88 3.88 25.14
N GLU A 290 -2.70 4.53 26.30
CA GLU A 290 -1.38 4.95 26.78
C GLU A 290 -0.46 3.77 27.12
N LYS A 291 -1.04 2.59 27.37
CA LYS A 291 -0.30 1.36 27.68
C LYS A 291 0.09 0.56 26.44
N ILE A 292 -0.45 0.93 25.27
CA ILE A 292 -0.19 0.25 24.00
C ILE A 292 0.80 1.08 23.20
N LYS A 293 1.89 0.46 22.75
CA LYS A 293 2.92 1.16 21.99
C LYS A 293 2.51 1.31 20.52
N PHE A 294 2.38 2.55 20.05
CA PHE A 294 2.28 2.87 18.63
C PHE A 294 2.78 4.31 18.37
N ASN A 295 3.16 4.62 17.13
CA ASN A 295 3.69 5.94 16.81
C ASN A 295 2.57 6.96 16.61
N ARG A 296 2.14 7.63 17.68
CA ARG A 296 1.11 8.69 17.64
C ARG A 296 1.42 9.85 16.69
N ARG A 297 2.66 10.01 16.22
CA ARG A 297 3.08 11.05 15.25
C ARG A 297 3.17 10.53 13.81
N GLY A 298 2.87 9.26 13.58
CA GLY A 298 2.96 8.61 12.29
C GLY A 298 1.79 8.97 11.36
N ARG A 299 1.96 8.73 10.05
CA ARG A 299 0.85 8.63 9.10
C ARG A 299 -0.12 7.56 9.62
N ALA A 300 -1.32 7.99 9.96
CA ALA A 300 -2.41 7.15 10.42
C ALA A 300 -3.32 6.74 9.25
N TYR A 301 -3.82 5.50 9.24
CA TYR A 301 -4.68 4.95 8.19
C TYR A 301 -5.73 3.98 8.80
N PRO A 302 -6.84 3.66 8.08
CA PRO A 302 -7.14 3.97 6.68
C PRO A 302 -7.54 5.43 6.41
N ASP A 303 -7.62 5.82 5.13
CA ASP A 303 -8.14 7.14 4.71
C ASP A 303 -9.65 7.08 4.44
N VAL A 304 -10.13 5.98 3.86
CA VAL A 304 -11.54 5.66 3.59
C VAL A 304 -11.74 4.16 3.74
N SER A 305 -12.98 3.68 3.71
CA SER A 305 -13.27 2.25 3.73
C SER A 305 -14.38 1.85 2.77
N ALA A 306 -14.46 0.55 2.47
CA ALA A 306 -15.59 -0.05 1.78
C ALA A 306 -15.85 -1.45 2.33
N LEU A 307 -16.91 -2.09 1.84
CA LEU A 307 -17.32 -3.42 2.28
C LEU A 307 -16.14 -4.41 2.22
N TYR A 308 -15.99 -5.19 3.28
CA TYR A 308 -14.87 -6.10 3.46
C TYR A 308 -15.19 -7.56 3.10
N ARG A 309 -16.47 -7.97 3.15
CA ARG A 309 -16.87 -9.38 3.01
C ARG A 309 -18.05 -9.56 2.07
N GLY A 310 -18.18 -10.79 1.56
CA GLY A 310 -19.37 -11.23 0.83
C GLY A 310 -19.33 -10.93 -0.66
N TYR A 311 -18.13 -10.68 -1.22
CA TYR A 311 -17.96 -10.49 -2.65
C TYR A 311 -18.08 -11.84 -3.36
N PRO A 312 -19.06 -12.02 -4.26
CA PRO A 312 -19.09 -13.22 -5.07
C PRO A 312 -17.86 -13.26 -5.98
N ILE A 313 -17.25 -14.43 -6.13
CA ILE A 313 -16.17 -14.61 -7.10
C ILE A 313 -16.32 -15.94 -7.80
N TYR A 314 -15.88 -16.01 -9.05
CA TYR A 314 -15.57 -17.26 -9.73
C TYR A 314 -14.08 -17.56 -9.55
N PHE A 315 -13.80 -18.79 -9.11
CA PHE A 315 -12.44 -19.32 -9.00
C PHE A 315 -12.44 -20.73 -9.57
N GLN A 316 -11.62 -20.97 -10.60
CA GLN A 316 -11.55 -22.27 -11.29
C GLN A 316 -12.93 -22.76 -11.76
N GLY A 317 -13.73 -21.85 -12.32
CA GLY A 317 -15.08 -22.11 -12.82
C GLY A 317 -16.16 -22.30 -11.76
N LYS A 318 -15.84 -22.17 -10.47
CA LYS A 318 -16.78 -22.34 -9.36
C LYS A 318 -17.10 -21.01 -8.70
N LEU A 319 -18.38 -20.78 -8.43
CA LEU A 319 -18.81 -19.66 -7.62
C LEU A 319 -18.45 -19.89 -6.14
N GLY A 320 -17.83 -18.90 -5.53
CA GLY A 320 -17.59 -18.79 -4.10
C GLY A 320 -17.79 -17.35 -3.62
N TYR A 321 -17.29 -17.08 -2.43
CA TYR A 321 -17.24 -15.74 -1.86
C TYR A 321 -15.83 -15.46 -1.35
N SER A 322 -15.40 -14.21 -1.50
CA SER A 322 -14.15 -13.70 -0.97
C SER A 322 -14.40 -12.35 -0.26
N GLY A 323 -13.33 -11.71 0.17
CA GLY A 323 -13.36 -10.47 0.93
C GLY A 323 -11.95 -9.99 1.23
N GLY A 324 -11.78 -9.34 2.37
CA GLY A 324 -10.55 -8.64 2.72
C GLY A 324 -10.62 -7.17 2.33
N THR A 325 -9.69 -6.38 2.85
CA THR A 325 -9.45 -5.03 2.33
C THR A 325 -9.03 -5.07 0.86
N SER A 326 -8.48 -6.20 0.42
CA SER A 326 -8.38 -6.68 -0.97
C SER A 326 -9.63 -6.50 -1.82
N ALA A 327 -10.85 -6.66 -1.30
CA ALA A 327 -12.08 -6.40 -2.04
C ALA A 327 -12.53 -4.92 -1.94
N SER A 328 -12.30 -4.32 -0.78
CA SER A 328 -12.68 -2.93 -0.50
C SER A 328 -11.89 -1.92 -1.36
N CYS A 329 -10.61 -2.21 -1.59
CA CYS A 329 -9.67 -1.37 -2.36
C CYS A 329 -10.09 -1.21 -3.83
N PRO A 330 -10.26 -2.28 -4.63
CA PRO A 330 -10.73 -2.18 -6.02
C PRO A 330 -12.14 -1.61 -6.12
N THR A 331 -13.01 -1.85 -5.14
CA THR A 331 -14.35 -1.25 -5.08
C THR A 331 -14.23 0.28 -4.99
N THR A 332 -13.43 0.77 -4.04
CA THR A 332 -13.18 2.21 -3.85
C THR A 332 -12.47 2.81 -5.06
N ALA A 333 -11.42 2.16 -5.56
CA ALA A 333 -10.69 2.60 -6.74
C ALA A 333 -11.63 2.74 -7.96
N SER A 334 -12.59 1.84 -8.12
CA SER A 334 -13.60 1.91 -9.21
C SER A 334 -14.46 3.17 -9.11
N ILE A 335 -14.89 3.57 -7.90
CA ILE A 335 -15.63 4.81 -7.68
C ILE A 335 -14.81 6.02 -8.13
N PHE A 336 -13.54 6.11 -7.73
CA PHE A 336 -12.66 7.24 -8.10
C PHE A 336 -12.22 7.23 -9.56
N ALA A 337 -12.15 6.04 -10.19
CA ALA A 337 -11.96 5.91 -11.62
C ALA A 337 -13.13 6.53 -12.39
N LEU A 338 -14.37 6.27 -11.99
CA LEU A 338 -15.57 6.88 -12.58
C LEU A 338 -15.64 8.40 -12.34
N LEU A 339 -15.23 8.89 -11.17
CA LEU A 339 -15.12 10.33 -10.90
C LEU A 339 -14.08 10.99 -11.81
N SER A 340 -12.93 10.34 -12.00
CA SER A 340 -11.89 10.82 -12.91
C SER A 340 -12.35 10.80 -14.37
N ASP A 341 -13.08 9.75 -14.78
CA ASP A 341 -13.68 9.64 -16.12
C ASP A 341 -14.69 10.78 -16.36
N TYR A 342 -15.54 11.07 -15.38
CA TYR A 342 -16.43 12.22 -15.43
C TYR A 342 -15.67 13.53 -15.64
N LEU A 343 -14.64 13.81 -14.84
CA LEU A 343 -13.83 15.04 -15.00
C LEU A 343 -13.19 15.13 -16.40
N LEU A 344 -12.63 14.03 -16.89
CA LEU A 344 -12.04 13.96 -18.22
C LEU A 344 -13.08 14.21 -19.33
N SER A 345 -14.32 13.70 -19.17
CA SER A 345 -15.43 13.96 -20.10
C SER A 345 -15.81 15.45 -20.18
N GLN A 346 -15.53 16.20 -19.10
CA GLN A 346 -15.73 17.64 -19.02
C GLN A 346 -14.48 18.45 -19.41
N GLY A 347 -13.43 17.80 -19.92
CA GLY A 347 -12.16 18.45 -20.27
C GLY A 347 -11.35 18.92 -19.06
N ARG A 348 -11.64 18.40 -17.86
CA ARG A 348 -10.91 18.69 -16.61
C ARG A 348 -9.83 17.62 -16.35
N PRO A 349 -8.76 17.94 -15.61
CA PRO A 349 -7.81 16.93 -15.14
C PRO A 349 -8.47 15.85 -14.28
N PRO A 350 -7.94 14.60 -14.24
CA PRO A 350 -8.40 13.56 -13.34
C PRO A 350 -8.11 13.91 -11.87
N MET A 351 -8.65 13.13 -10.94
CA MET A 351 -8.56 13.41 -9.50
C MET A 351 -7.11 13.48 -8.97
N GLY A 352 -6.21 12.64 -9.50
CA GLY A 352 -4.81 12.58 -9.05
C GLY A 352 -4.66 12.13 -7.61
N PHE A 353 -3.69 12.69 -6.88
CA PHE A 353 -3.55 12.36 -5.46
C PHE A 353 -4.71 12.94 -4.63
N VAL A 354 -5.59 12.06 -4.14
CA VAL A 354 -6.90 12.45 -3.61
C VAL A 354 -6.91 12.85 -2.13
N ASN A 355 -5.97 12.40 -1.29
CA ASN A 355 -6.07 12.58 0.16
C ASN A 355 -6.24 14.05 0.58
N PRO A 356 -5.45 15.02 0.07
CA PRO A 356 -5.65 16.43 0.44
C PRO A 356 -7.04 16.97 0.12
N TRP A 357 -7.67 16.48 -0.96
CA TRP A 357 -9.04 16.84 -1.29
C TRP A 357 -10.05 16.11 -0.40
N LEU A 358 -9.81 14.82 -0.11
CA LEU A 358 -10.68 14.03 0.77
C LEU A 358 -10.81 14.65 2.16
N TYR A 359 -9.69 14.89 2.84
CA TYR A 359 -9.67 15.43 4.20
C TYR A 359 -10.13 16.90 4.29
N ARG A 360 -10.24 17.61 3.15
CA ARG A 360 -10.64 19.03 3.14
C ARG A 360 -12.07 19.28 2.66
N ARG A 361 -12.53 18.52 1.66
CA ARG A 361 -13.82 18.72 0.96
C ARG A 361 -14.55 17.41 0.73
N GLY A 362 -13.83 16.32 0.47
CA GLY A 362 -14.43 15.05 0.12
C GLY A 362 -15.26 14.40 1.23
N THR A 363 -15.02 14.76 2.51
CA THR A 363 -15.77 14.26 3.69
C THR A 363 -17.29 14.36 3.55
N ASP A 364 -17.81 15.42 2.91
CA ASP A 364 -19.25 15.59 2.70
C ASP A 364 -19.84 14.53 1.73
N GLY A 365 -18.98 13.91 0.93
CA GLY A 365 -19.28 12.82 0.02
C GLY A 365 -19.05 11.43 0.62
N LEU A 366 -18.69 11.35 1.89
CA LEU A 366 -18.46 10.09 2.60
C LEU A 366 -19.56 9.86 3.63
N ARG A 367 -19.84 8.60 3.90
CA ARG A 367 -20.72 8.19 4.99
C ARG A 367 -19.87 7.75 6.16
N ASP A 368 -19.87 8.59 7.19
CA ASP A 368 -19.18 8.38 8.46
C ASP A 368 -19.77 7.18 9.23
N LEU A 369 -18.91 6.25 9.65
CA LEU A 369 -19.28 5.03 10.37
C LEU A 369 -18.82 5.10 11.83
N LYS A 370 -19.78 5.38 12.71
CA LYS A 370 -19.52 5.69 14.13
C LYS A 370 -19.65 4.49 15.07
N LYS A 371 -19.61 3.28 14.52
CA LYS A 371 -19.90 2.03 15.22
C LYS A 371 -18.80 1.01 14.94
N GLY A 372 -18.54 0.19 15.96
CA GLY A 372 -17.61 -0.92 15.87
C GLY A 372 -16.21 -0.57 16.39
N HIS A 373 -15.33 -1.53 16.18
CA HIS A 373 -13.90 -1.42 16.35
C HIS A 373 -13.23 -2.43 15.42
N ASN A 374 -11.95 -2.23 15.13
CA ASN A 374 -11.13 -3.35 14.65
C ASN A 374 -10.55 -4.14 15.82
N ASN A 375 -9.98 -5.29 15.51
CA ASN A 375 -9.39 -6.23 16.44
C ASN A 375 -7.93 -6.40 16.14
N VAL A 376 -7.16 -6.63 17.20
CA VAL A 376 -5.79 -7.11 17.13
C VAL A 376 -5.76 -8.48 17.82
N CYS A 377 -4.69 -9.25 17.64
CA CYS A 377 -4.55 -10.54 18.35
C CYS A 377 -5.69 -11.55 18.07
N LYS A 378 -6.36 -11.39 16.90
CA LYS A 378 -7.59 -12.06 16.44
C LYS A 378 -8.90 -11.55 17.06
N THR A 379 -8.92 -11.25 18.35
CA THR A 379 -10.19 -11.03 19.08
C THR A 379 -10.14 -9.88 20.07
N GLU A 380 -8.97 -9.31 20.34
CA GLU A 380 -8.87 -8.22 21.31
C GLU A 380 -9.26 -6.91 20.62
N PRO A 381 -10.26 -6.17 21.16
CA PRO A 381 -10.61 -4.87 20.62
C PRO A 381 -9.38 -3.96 20.56
N ALA A 382 -9.22 -3.27 19.42
CA ALA A 382 -8.19 -2.28 19.22
C ALA A 382 -8.84 -0.91 19.05
N PHE A 383 -8.66 -0.26 17.90
CA PHE A 383 -9.14 1.09 17.68
C PHE A 383 -10.68 1.13 17.58
N PRO A 384 -11.38 2.03 18.29
CA PRO A 384 -12.82 2.22 18.14
C PRO A 384 -13.13 3.10 16.93
N SER A 385 -14.31 2.88 16.33
CA SER A 385 -14.91 3.82 15.38
C SER A 385 -15.66 4.93 16.12
N VAL A 386 -15.52 6.17 15.65
CA VAL A 386 -16.10 7.36 16.30
C VAL A 386 -16.64 8.31 15.25
N GLU A 387 -17.19 9.46 15.67
CA GLU A 387 -17.55 10.52 14.72
C GLU A 387 -16.31 11.20 14.14
N GLY A 388 -16.31 11.43 12.82
CA GLY A 388 -15.18 12.00 12.09
C GLY A 388 -14.21 10.93 11.59
N TRP A 389 -12.92 11.29 11.48
CA TRP A 389 -11.91 10.30 11.12
C TRP A 389 -11.63 9.35 12.29
N ASP A 390 -11.51 8.06 12.00
CA ASP A 390 -11.04 7.07 12.97
C ASP A 390 -10.05 6.06 12.38
N ALA A 391 -9.28 5.41 13.24
CA ALA A 391 -8.30 4.39 12.87
C ALA A 391 -8.94 3.02 12.55
N THR A 392 -10.19 2.97 12.09
CA THR A 392 -10.87 1.74 11.62
C THR A 392 -11.52 1.91 10.26
N THR A 393 -12.15 3.05 10.00
CA THR A 393 -12.88 3.36 8.76
C THR A 393 -12.40 4.62 8.06
N GLY A 394 -11.41 5.30 8.63
CA GLY A 394 -10.86 6.53 8.09
C GLY A 394 -11.94 7.61 8.10
N LEU A 395 -12.10 8.32 6.99
CA LEU A 395 -13.15 9.32 6.81
C LEU A 395 -14.53 8.70 6.49
N GLY A 396 -14.62 7.37 6.39
CA GLY A 396 -15.85 6.62 6.11
C GLY A 396 -15.96 6.08 4.69
N VAL A 397 -17.19 5.81 4.25
CA VAL A 397 -17.48 5.06 3.01
C VAL A 397 -17.83 6.00 1.85
N PRO A 398 -17.14 5.91 0.69
CA PRO A 398 -17.45 6.69 -0.50
C PRO A 398 -18.88 6.55 -1.00
N ASP A 399 -19.61 7.66 -1.10
CA ASP A 399 -20.89 7.74 -1.82
C ASP A 399 -20.65 8.40 -3.19
N PHE A 400 -20.76 7.61 -4.26
CA PHE A 400 -20.50 8.09 -5.61
C PHE A 400 -21.33 9.32 -5.98
N GLY A 401 -22.63 9.34 -5.63
CA GLY A 401 -23.53 10.43 -6.00
C GLY A 401 -23.11 11.74 -5.33
N LYS A 402 -22.83 11.69 -4.03
CA LYS A 402 -22.38 12.88 -3.28
C LYS A 402 -20.98 13.33 -3.72
N LEU A 403 -20.05 12.41 -3.93
CA LEU A 403 -18.71 12.75 -4.40
C LEU A 403 -18.75 13.38 -5.80
N LEU A 404 -19.62 12.88 -6.69
CA LEU A 404 -19.82 13.45 -8.01
C LEU A 404 -20.33 14.89 -7.94
N ASP A 405 -21.28 15.17 -7.04
CA ASP A 405 -21.79 16.53 -6.83
C ASP A 405 -20.69 17.47 -6.31
N LEU A 406 -19.81 16.99 -5.42
CA LEU A 406 -18.70 17.80 -4.90
C LEU A 406 -17.66 18.20 -5.95
N ILE A 407 -17.47 17.40 -7.00
CA ILE A 407 -16.48 17.66 -8.06
C ILE A 407 -17.06 18.32 -9.31
N ARG A 408 -18.38 18.53 -9.37
CA ARG A 408 -19.05 19.24 -10.48
C ARG A 408 -18.75 20.73 -10.48
N ASP A 409 -18.68 21.31 -9.29
CA ASP A 409 -18.22 22.68 -9.07
C ASP A 409 -16.70 22.81 -9.30
#